data_AF-A0A0R3WYM0-F1
#
_entry.id   AF-A0A0R3WYM0-F1
#
_cell.length_a   1.000
_cell.length_b   1.000
_cell.length_c   1.000
_cell.angle_alpha   90.00
_cell.angle_beta   90.00
_cell.angle_gamma   90.00
#
_symmetry.space_group_name_H-M   'P 1'
#
loop_
_entity.id
_entity.type
_entity.pdbx_description
1 polymer ?
#
loop_
_entity_poly.entity_id
_entity_poly.type
_entity_poly.pdbx_seq_one_letter_code
_entity_poly.pdbx_strand_id
1 'polypeptide(L)'
;MLKRAKETGVPYEAIMKEYQVRRQKRLEKNKPKDLEDYLGSEPGEGEGAHFLDIRLLKCSPRSDELEATLDEEFRLYSAYQVAVHKDAPEDLKRDDFIGYLVDTLIVGGNDADAEACGAPQVGTYHQQYWLDGKKLIAVGVLDLVPGGLSSVYFFYDTGYNFLRLGIYSALREIAFVRDLHRTFGSRVAAYAEAMQYTLGSYVHSCAKMRYKTQFSPSYLVCPETYTMVPVERCQRMLDGGRCTRFAEADVENAPP
;
A
#
# COMPACT_ATOMS: atom_id res chain seq x y z
N MET A 1 2.06 -6.13 -46.35
CA MET A 1 3.54 -6.00 -46.36
C MET A 1 4.17 -6.59 -47.61
N LEU A 2 3.88 -7.84 -47.99
CA LEU A 2 4.35 -8.45 -49.27
C LEU A 2 4.00 -7.63 -50.53
N LYS A 3 2.78 -7.10 -50.62
CA LYS A 3 2.35 -6.23 -51.72
C LYS A 3 3.19 -4.94 -51.80
N ARG A 4 3.39 -4.26 -50.66
CA ARG A 4 4.25 -3.07 -50.53
C ARG A 4 5.70 -3.37 -50.95
N ALA A 5 6.26 -4.51 -50.53
CA ALA A 5 7.60 -4.93 -50.93
C ALA A 5 7.76 -5.06 -52.46
N LYS A 6 6.77 -5.68 -53.11
CA LYS A 6 6.74 -5.81 -54.58
C LYS A 6 6.56 -4.47 -55.30
N GLU A 7 5.72 -3.58 -54.76
CA GLU A 7 5.43 -2.26 -55.36
C GLU A 7 6.58 -1.25 -55.18
N THR A 8 7.30 -1.30 -54.05
CA THR A 8 8.36 -0.33 -53.75
C THR A 8 9.77 -0.82 -54.04
N GLY A 9 9.94 -2.09 -54.43
CA GLY A 9 11.26 -2.72 -54.63
C GLY A 9 12.10 -2.87 -53.36
N VAL A 10 11.53 -2.60 -52.19
CA VAL A 10 12.22 -2.69 -50.89
C VAL A 10 12.11 -4.12 -50.38
N PRO A 11 13.19 -4.74 -49.87
CA PRO A 11 13.15 -6.08 -49.31
C PRO A 11 12.07 -6.25 -48.24
N TYR A 12 11.37 -7.38 -48.26
CA TYR A 12 10.27 -7.67 -47.34
C TYR A 12 10.72 -7.60 -45.88
N GLU A 13 11.92 -8.10 -45.59
CA GLU A 13 12.55 -8.10 -44.26
C GLU A 13 12.72 -6.67 -43.73
N ALA A 14 13.14 -5.73 -44.59
CA ALA A 14 13.31 -4.33 -44.21
C ALA A 14 11.96 -3.66 -43.87
N ILE A 15 10.91 -3.95 -44.65
CA ILE A 15 9.55 -3.48 -44.37
C ILE A 15 9.01 -4.07 -43.06
N MET A 16 9.29 -5.34 -42.79
CA MET A 16 8.87 -5.98 -41.54
C MET A 16 9.60 -5.41 -40.32
N LYS A 17 10.90 -5.11 -40.43
CA LYS A 17 11.67 -4.43 -39.37
C LYS A 17 11.11 -3.02 -39.10
N GLU A 18 10.84 -2.23 -40.14
CA GLU A 18 10.19 -0.91 -40.02
C GLU A 18 8.83 -1.03 -39.33
N TYR A 19 8.02 -2.01 -39.72
CA TYR A 19 6.71 -2.27 -39.11
C TYR A 19 6.83 -2.64 -37.63
N GLN A 20 7.77 -3.52 -37.26
CA GLN A 20 7.99 -3.91 -35.86
C GLN A 20 8.37 -2.71 -35.01
N VAL A 21 9.29 -1.85 -35.48
CA VAL A 21 9.67 -0.61 -34.77
C VAL A 21 8.47 0.32 -34.61
N ARG A 22 7.67 0.53 -35.67
CA ARG A 22 6.46 1.37 -35.61
C ARG A 22 5.38 0.78 -34.70
N ARG A 23 5.25 -0.55 -34.65
CA ARG A 23 4.34 -1.24 -33.73
C ARG A 23 4.81 -1.05 -32.29
N GLN A 24 6.10 -1.23 -32.02
CA GLN A 24 6.67 -1.06 -30.69
C GLN A 24 6.46 0.37 -30.16
N LYS A 25 6.80 1.40 -30.96
CA LYS A 25 6.54 2.80 -30.60
C LYS A 25 5.07 3.10 -30.31
N ARG A 26 4.15 2.46 -31.03
CA ARG A 26 2.71 2.63 -30.82
C ARG A 26 2.23 1.94 -29.55
N LEU A 27 2.76 0.75 -29.25
CA LEU A 27 2.48 0.03 -28.01
C LEU A 27 3.01 0.80 -26.81
N GLU A 28 4.21 1.39 -26.89
CA GLU A 28 4.77 2.26 -25.86
C GLU A 28 3.94 3.53 -25.67
N LYS A 29 3.59 4.21 -26.76
CA LYS A 29 2.74 5.41 -26.71
C LYS A 29 1.36 5.16 -26.09
N ASN A 30 0.79 3.98 -26.35
CA ASN A 30 -0.54 3.60 -25.88
C ASN A 30 -0.50 2.68 -24.65
N LYS A 31 0.66 2.55 -23.99
CA LYS A 31 0.77 1.76 -22.77
C LYS A 31 -0.13 2.43 -21.71
N PRO A 32 -1.07 1.69 -21.09
CA PRO A 32 -1.86 2.24 -20.00
C PRO A 32 -0.93 2.61 -18.85
N LYS A 33 -1.17 3.77 -18.24
CA LYS A 33 -0.45 4.21 -17.05
C LYS A 33 -0.68 3.20 -15.93
N ASP A 34 0.39 2.80 -15.26
CA ASP A 34 0.29 2.07 -14.00
C ASP A 34 0.17 3.02 -12.81
N LEU A 35 0.05 2.47 -11.60
CA LEU A 35 -0.12 3.24 -10.38
C LEU A 35 1.09 4.15 -10.14
N GLU A 36 2.28 3.61 -10.36
CA GLU A 36 3.55 4.31 -10.20
C GLU A 36 3.69 5.49 -11.16
N ASP A 37 3.18 5.38 -12.40
CA ASP A 37 3.10 6.50 -13.34
C ASP A 37 2.22 7.66 -12.83
N TYR A 38 1.15 7.37 -12.07
CA TYR A 38 0.29 8.41 -11.47
C TYR A 38 0.97 9.04 -10.25
N LEU A 39 1.48 8.21 -9.33
CA LEU A 39 2.14 8.68 -8.11
C LEU A 39 3.42 9.47 -8.41
N GLY A 40 4.15 9.09 -9.46
CA GLY A 40 5.35 9.80 -9.93
C GLY A 40 5.05 11.08 -10.71
N SER A 41 3.78 11.35 -11.03
CA SER A 41 3.34 12.60 -11.69
C SER A 41 2.84 13.66 -10.71
N GLU A 42 2.85 13.36 -9.42
CA GLU A 42 2.49 14.33 -8.38
C GLU A 42 3.54 15.45 -8.29
N PRO A 43 3.10 16.70 -8.07
CA PRO A 43 4.01 17.84 -8.03
C PRO A 43 4.95 17.75 -6.82
N GLY A 44 6.24 17.99 -7.05
CA GLY A 44 7.21 18.26 -6.00
C GLY A 44 7.14 19.69 -5.46
N GLU A 45 8.06 20.01 -4.55
CA GLU A 45 8.21 21.36 -4.01
C GLU A 45 8.47 22.38 -5.14
N GLY A 46 7.59 23.38 -5.25
CA GLY A 46 7.68 24.43 -6.28
C GLY A 46 7.12 24.07 -7.66
N GLU A 47 6.64 22.83 -7.88
CA GLU A 47 6.09 22.39 -9.16
C GLU A 47 4.55 22.55 -9.26
N GLY A 48 3.87 22.72 -8.13
CA GLY A 48 2.43 22.87 -8.04
C GLY A 48 2.00 23.87 -6.96
N ALA A 49 0.69 24.07 -6.84
CA ALA A 49 0.13 24.90 -5.77
C ALA A 49 0.35 24.28 -4.38
N HIS A 50 0.31 22.95 -4.31
CA HIS A 50 0.57 22.17 -3.12
C HIS A 50 1.36 20.90 -3.48
N PHE A 51 2.10 20.37 -2.51
CA PHE A 51 2.77 19.07 -2.61
C PHE A 51 2.58 18.24 -1.33
N LEU A 52 2.75 16.93 -1.45
CA LEU A 52 2.78 16.01 -0.31
C LEU A 52 4.19 15.53 -0.05
N ASP A 53 4.70 15.85 1.14
CA ASP A 53 5.94 15.30 1.68
C ASP A 53 5.60 14.06 2.52
N ILE A 54 6.03 12.88 2.05
CA ILE A 54 5.74 11.60 2.69
C ILE A 54 7.01 11.10 3.38
N ARG A 55 6.91 10.86 4.68
CA ARG A 55 8.04 10.46 5.53
C ARG A 55 7.74 9.11 6.19
N LEU A 56 8.68 8.17 6.11
CA LEU A 56 8.56 6.85 6.74
C LEU A 56 9.48 6.79 7.96
N LEU A 57 8.90 6.82 9.17
CA LEU A 57 9.64 6.94 10.42
C LEU A 57 9.55 5.66 11.23
N LYS A 58 10.68 5.17 11.76
CA LYS A 58 10.76 3.89 12.47
C LYS A 58 10.30 4.03 13.92
N CYS A 59 9.46 3.10 14.37
CA CYS A 59 8.93 3.10 15.74
C CYS A 59 9.82 2.33 16.74
N SER A 60 10.62 1.36 16.27
CA SER A 60 11.52 0.60 17.15
C SER A 60 12.86 0.24 16.48
N PRO A 61 14.01 0.73 16.98
CA PRO A 61 14.11 1.84 17.94
C PRO A 61 13.43 3.10 17.38
N ARG A 62 12.86 3.94 18.25
CA ARG A 62 12.24 5.20 17.83
C ARG A 62 13.30 6.08 17.19
N SER A 63 13.03 6.58 15.99
CA SER A 63 13.90 7.54 15.35
C SER A 63 13.72 8.93 15.97
N ASP A 64 14.76 9.76 15.92
CA ASP A 64 14.71 11.13 16.46
C ASP A 64 13.63 11.98 15.76
N GLU A 65 13.41 11.72 14.47
CA GLU A 65 12.37 12.38 13.68
C GLU A 65 10.96 11.99 14.12
N LEU A 66 10.74 10.73 14.49
CA LEU A 66 9.46 10.30 15.06
C LEU A 66 9.24 10.99 16.40
N GLU A 67 10.22 10.93 17.29
CA GLU A 67 10.13 11.53 18.63
C GLU A 67 9.82 13.03 18.54
N ALA A 68 10.43 13.74 17.59
CA ALA A 68 10.18 15.17 17.33
C ALA A 68 8.76 15.49 16.82
N THR A 69 8.02 14.51 16.31
CA THR A 69 6.70 14.69 15.69
C THR A 69 5.56 14.01 16.44
N LEU A 70 5.83 13.20 17.48
CA LEU A 70 4.83 12.46 18.26
C LEU A 70 3.71 13.34 18.84
N ASP A 71 4.03 14.54 19.31
CA ASP A 71 3.02 15.45 19.86
C ASP A 71 2.05 15.93 18.77
N GLU A 72 2.54 16.13 17.55
CA GLU A 72 1.70 16.50 16.40
C GLU A 72 0.85 15.32 15.93
N GLU A 73 1.42 14.11 15.90
CA GLU A 73 0.65 12.88 15.63
C GLU A 73 -0.44 12.65 16.66
N PHE A 74 -0.14 12.81 17.95
CA PHE A 74 -1.13 12.63 19.01
C PHE A 74 -2.28 13.64 18.90
N ARG A 75 -2.00 14.89 18.55
CA ARG A 75 -3.05 15.89 18.27
C ARG A 75 -3.93 15.47 17.11
N LEU A 76 -3.33 15.00 16.01
CA LEU A 76 -4.05 14.54 14.83
C LEU A 76 -4.91 13.31 15.14
N TYR A 77 -4.33 12.32 15.83
CA TYR A 77 -5.03 11.12 16.32
C TYR A 77 -6.23 11.50 17.19
N SER A 78 -6.03 12.41 18.15
CA SER A 78 -7.09 12.81 19.08
C SER A 78 -8.24 13.50 18.36
N ALA A 79 -7.93 14.43 17.45
CA ALA A 79 -8.94 15.09 16.62
C ALA A 79 -9.72 14.08 15.77
N TYR A 80 -9.02 13.08 15.22
CA TYR A 80 -9.64 12.01 14.44
C TYR A 80 -10.56 11.12 15.29
N GLN A 81 -10.14 10.69 16.49
CA GLN A 81 -10.97 9.89 17.40
C GLN A 81 -12.28 10.62 17.74
N VAL A 82 -12.19 11.90 18.13
CA VAL A 82 -13.38 12.71 18.44
C VAL A 82 -14.29 12.85 17.21
N ALA A 83 -13.72 13.15 16.04
CA ALA A 83 -14.51 13.39 14.83
C ALA A 83 -15.18 12.13 14.27
N VAL A 84 -14.45 11.01 14.23
CA VAL A 84 -14.85 9.78 13.54
C VAL A 84 -15.41 8.72 14.48
N HIS A 85 -14.79 8.52 15.64
CA HIS A 85 -15.17 7.50 16.63
C HIS A 85 -16.10 8.02 17.72
N LYS A 86 -16.20 9.35 17.88
CA LYS A 86 -17.04 10.04 18.89
C LYS A 86 -16.56 9.79 20.33
N ASP A 87 -15.26 9.54 20.48
CA ASP A 87 -14.63 9.39 21.79
C ASP A 87 -14.64 10.72 22.55
N ALA A 88 -14.69 10.63 23.88
CA ALA A 88 -14.63 11.80 24.74
C ALA A 88 -13.18 12.34 24.80
N PRO A 89 -12.95 13.64 24.56
CA PRO A 89 -11.59 14.20 24.56
C PRO A 89 -10.78 13.93 25.83
N GLU A 90 -11.45 13.88 26.98
CA GLU A 90 -10.87 13.60 28.29
C GLU A 90 -10.34 12.16 28.46
N ASP A 91 -10.82 11.22 27.66
CA ASP A 91 -10.38 9.83 27.69
C ASP A 91 -9.13 9.59 26.81
N LEU A 92 -8.79 10.54 25.94
CA LEU A 92 -7.67 10.43 25.01
C LEU A 92 -6.37 10.84 25.69
N LYS A 93 -5.51 9.85 25.98
CA LYS A 93 -4.24 10.05 26.65
C LYS A 93 -3.06 9.72 25.74
N ARG A 94 -2.00 10.51 25.87
CA ARG A 94 -0.77 10.36 25.07
C ARG A 94 -0.09 9.01 25.31
N ASP A 95 -0.05 8.56 26.56
CA ASP A 95 0.59 7.29 26.92
C ASP A 95 -0.16 6.10 26.31
N ASP A 96 -1.50 6.16 26.27
CA ASP A 96 -2.32 5.15 25.60
C ASP A 96 -2.03 5.15 24.09
N PHE A 97 -2.01 6.32 23.45
CA PHE A 97 -1.62 6.45 22.03
C PHE A 97 -0.24 5.83 21.75
N ILE A 98 0.75 6.11 22.60
CA ILE A 98 2.09 5.53 22.48
C ILE A 98 2.02 4.01 22.64
N GLY A 99 1.38 3.51 23.69
CA GLY A 99 1.28 2.07 23.94
C GLY A 99 0.56 1.29 22.84
N TYR A 100 -0.40 1.92 22.15
CA TYR A 100 -1.21 1.26 21.12
C TYR A 100 -0.65 1.38 19.70
N LEU A 101 -0.07 2.53 19.34
CA LEU A 101 0.30 2.82 17.96
C LEU A 101 1.80 3.01 17.74
N VAL A 102 2.56 3.34 18.78
CA VAL A 102 4.00 3.60 18.68
C VAL A 102 4.83 2.43 19.20
N ASP A 103 4.49 1.93 20.39
CA ASP A 103 5.16 0.80 20.99
C ASP A 103 4.79 -0.48 20.25
N THR A 104 5.81 -1.20 19.82
CA THR A 104 5.66 -2.41 19.00
C THR A 104 6.46 -3.57 19.54
N LEU A 105 5.90 -4.76 19.42
CA LEU A 105 6.60 -6.03 19.66
C LEU A 105 7.40 -6.49 18.44
N ILE A 106 7.16 -5.89 17.27
CA ILE A 106 7.91 -6.15 16.05
C ILE A 106 9.23 -5.40 16.14
N VAL A 107 10.16 -5.98 16.88
CA VAL A 107 11.54 -5.54 16.92
C VAL A 107 12.21 -6.08 15.66
N GLY A 108 12.46 -5.20 14.70
CA GLY A 108 13.24 -5.53 13.51
C GLY A 108 14.58 -6.14 13.89
N GLY A 109 14.93 -7.28 13.29
CA GLY A 109 16.32 -7.70 13.26
C GLY A 109 17.16 -6.68 12.50
N ASN A 110 18.43 -6.55 12.85
CA ASN A 110 19.38 -5.82 12.02
C ASN A 110 19.80 -6.73 10.86
N ASP A 111 19.09 -6.64 9.73
CA ASP A 111 19.47 -7.32 8.50
C ASP A 111 20.62 -6.53 7.85
N ALA A 112 21.78 -7.19 7.75
CA ALA A 112 23.01 -6.59 7.23
C ALA A 112 22.92 -6.28 5.73
N ASP A 113 22.18 -7.08 4.97
CA ASP A 113 21.99 -6.86 3.53
C ASP A 113 21.04 -5.69 3.30
N ALA A 114 19.98 -5.58 4.11
CA ALA A 114 19.07 -4.42 4.09
C ALA A 114 19.83 -3.13 4.42
N GLU A 115 20.66 -3.14 5.47
CA GLU A 115 21.49 -2.01 5.85
C GLU A 115 22.47 -1.62 4.73
N ALA A 116 23.19 -2.60 4.18
CA ALA A 116 24.20 -2.38 3.15
C ALA A 116 23.64 -1.79 1.85
N CYS A 117 22.36 -2.02 1.54
CA CYS A 117 21.70 -1.47 0.36
C CYS A 117 20.73 -0.32 0.65
N GLY A 118 20.61 0.11 1.91
CA GLY A 118 19.70 1.19 2.32
C GLY A 118 18.22 0.83 2.24
N ALA A 119 17.88 -0.46 2.30
CA ALA A 119 16.49 -0.90 2.36
C ALA A 119 15.92 -0.67 3.77
N PRO A 120 14.62 -0.37 3.91
CA PRO A 120 13.96 -0.39 5.20
C PRO A 120 14.16 -1.74 5.89
N GLN A 121 14.35 -1.71 7.20
CA GLN A 121 14.41 -2.91 8.03
C GLN A 121 12.98 -3.41 8.28
N VAL A 122 12.83 -4.69 8.65
CA VAL A 122 11.57 -5.18 9.23
C VAL A 122 11.26 -4.36 10.50
N GLY A 123 10.00 -4.07 10.77
CA GLY A 123 9.59 -3.28 11.93
C GLY A 123 8.28 -2.53 11.72
N THR A 124 7.84 -1.84 12.77
CA THR A 124 6.71 -0.91 12.71
C THR A 124 7.20 0.49 12.31
N TYR A 125 6.44 1.14 11.45
CA TYR A 125 6.71 2.46 10.90
C TYR A 125 5.47 3.33 10.93
N HIS A 126 5.67 4.62 11.13
CA HIS A 126 4.69 5.66 10.85
C HIS A 126 4.99 6.30 9.50
N GLN A 127 4.08 6.14 8.54
CA GLN A 127 4.10 6.86 7.29
C GLN A 127 3.30 8.16 7.44
N GLN A 128 4.01 9.27 7.58
CA GLN A 128 3.45 10.60 7.76
C GLN A 128 3.23 11.30 6.42
N TYR A 129 2.13 12.03 6.30
CA TYR A 129 1.78 12.82 5.12
C TYR A 129 1.71 14.30 5.49
N TRP A 130 2.69 15.07 5.01
CA TRP A 130 2.83 16.50 5.28
C TRP A 130 2.41 17.32 4.07
N LEU A 131 1.38 18.16 4.25
CA LEU A 131 0.99 19.14 3.25
C LEU A 131 2.00 20.29 3.25
N ASP A 132 2.60 20.53 2.08
CA ASP A 132 3.61 21.56 1.82
C ASP A 132 4.81 21.52 2.79
N GLY A 133 5.13 20.31 3.29
CA GLY A 133 6.17 20.10 4.30
C GLY A 133 5.88 20.72 5.68
N LYS A 134 4.68 21.28 5.90
CA LYS A 134 4.36 22.15 7.05
C LYS A 134 3.28 21.60 7.96
N LYS A 135 2.23 21.01 7.41
CA LYS A 135 1.07 20.53 8.19
C LYS A 135 0.94 19.03 8.04
N LEU A 136 1.01 18.29 9.15
CA LEU A 136 0.69 16.87 9.16
C LEU A 136 -0.81 16.68 8.94
N ILE A 137 -1.19 15.96 7.89
CA ILE A 137 -2.60 15.76 7.53
C ILE A 137 -3.05 14.29 7.63
N ALA A 138 -2.13 13.34 7.64
CA ALA A 138 -2.43 11.92 7.84
C ALA A 138 -1.21 11.16 8.35
N VAL A 139 -1.47 10.05 9.05
CA VAL A 139 -0.47 9.07 9.48
C VAL A 139 -1.04 7.67 9.21
N GLY A 140 -0.25 6.83 8.55
CA GLY A 140 -0.47 5.39 8.47
C GLY A 140 0.51 4.65 9.38
N VAL A 141 0.00 3.77 10.24
CA VAL A 141 0.80 2.86 11.07
C VAL A 141 0.95 1.55 10.30
N LEU A 142 2.18 1.20 9.99
CA LEU A 142 2.52 0.11 9.07
C LEU A 142 3.44 -0.89 9.77
N ASP A 143 3.13 -2.18 9.67
CA ASP A 143 4.06 -3.24 10.05
C ASP A 143 4.68 -3.84 8.80
N LEU A 144 5.98 -3.65 8.64
CA LEU A 144 6.79 -4.27 7.60
C LEU A 144 7.37 -5.57 8.14
N VAL A 145 7.02 -6.70 7.53
CA VAL A 145 7.43 -8.03 7.94
C VAL A 145 8.00 -8.80 6.75
N PRO A 146 8.75 -9.90 6.96
CA PRO A 146 9.21 -10.73 5.86
C PRO A 146 8.04 -11.16 4.97
N GLY A 147 8.13 -10.83 3.67
CA GLY A 147 7.12 -11.17 2.67
C GLY A 147 5.86 -10.30 2.70
N GLY A 148 5.77 -9.22 3.48
CA GLY A 148 4.57 -8.38 3.43
C GLY A 148 4.57 -7.08 4.25
N LEU A 149 3.51 -6.31 4.05
CA LEU A 149 3.20 -5.07 4.76
C LEU A 149 1.76 -5.14 5.29
N SER A 150 1.57 -4.87 6.57
CA SER A 150 0.25 -4.74 7.19
C SER A 150 -0.07 -3.26 7.43
N SER A 151 -1.22 -2.81 6.94
CA SER A 151 -1.79 -1.50 7.24
C SER A 151 -2.57 -1.61 8.55
N VAL A 152 -1.93 -1.25 9.67
CA VAL A 152 -2.43 -1.48 11.03
C VAL A 152 -3.51 -0.47 11.39
N TYR A 153 -3.19 0.81 11.21
CA TYR A 153 -4.08 1.90 11.58
C TYR A 153 -3.85 3.11 10.68
N PHE A 154 -4.91 3.89 10.44
CA PHE A 154 -4.81 5.12 9.64
C PHE A 154 -5.71 6.19 10.24
N PHE A 155 -5.13 7.36 10.51
CA PHE A 155 -5.84 8.52 11.04
C PHE A 155 -5.40 9.78 10.30
N TYR A 156 -6.32 10.73 10.14
CA TYR A 156 -6.11 11.90 9.30
C TYR A 156 -6.96 13.10 9.71
N ASP A 157 -6.61 14.28 9.22
CA ASP A 157 -7.37 15.50 9.44
C ASP A 157 -8.65 15.44 8.61
N THR A 158 -9.78 15.31 9.29
CA THR A 158 -11.11 15.16 8.67
C THR A 158 -11.51 16.35 7.78
N GLY A 159 -10.86 17.51 7.90
CA GLY A 159 -10.99 18.62 6.97
C GLY A 159 -10.59 18.27 5.52
N TYR A 160 -9.79 17.22 5.35
CA TYR A 160 -9.35 16.70 4.04
C TYR A 160 -10.11 15.44 3.60
N ASN A 161 -11.27 15.13 4.18
CA ASN A 161 -12.04 13.93 3.82
C ASN A 161 -12.40 13.86 2.32
N PHE A 162 -12.53 15.02 1.65
CA PHE A 162 -12.78 15.09 0.21
C PHE A 162 -11.66 14.47 -0.65
N LEU A 163 -10.43 14.35 -0.12
CA LEU A 163 -9.29 13.71 -0.77
C LEU A 163 -9.30 12.18 -0.63
N ARG A 164 -10.15 11.60 0.23
CA ARG A 164 -10.22 10.15 0.51
C ARG A 164 -8.85 9.57 0.90
N LEU A 165 -8.20 10.21 1.87
CA LEU A 165 -6.80 9.91 2.25
C LEU A 165 -6.55 8.44 2.62
N GLY A 166 -7.53 7.71 3.16
CA GLY A 166 -7.37 6.27 3.44
C GLY A 166 -7.34 5.37 2.20
N ILE A 167 -7.94 5.79 1.07
CA ILE A 167 -7.77 5.06 -0.21
C ILE A 167 -6.43 5.43 -0.83
N TYR A 168 -6.08 6.71 -0.76
CA TYR A 168 -4.79 7.20 -1.26
C TYR A 168 -3.61 6.55 -0.54
N SER A 169 -3.69 6.40 0.79
CA SER A 169 -2.65 5.71 1.57
C SER A 169 -2.49 4.26 1.14
N ALA A 170 -3.60 3.53 0.94
CA ALA A 170 -3.56 2.16 0.46
C ALA A 170 -2.89 2.05 -0.92
N LEU A 171 -3.13 3.01 -1.83
CA LEU A 171 -2.44 3.06 -3.12
C LEU A 171 -0.93 3.31 -2.94
N ARG A 172 -0.54 4.24 -2.06
CA ARG A 172 0.87 4.49 -1.72
C ARG A 172 1.55 3.25 -1.13
N GLU A 173 0.88 2.56 -0.22
CA GLU A 173 1.36 1.33 0.42
C GLU A 173 1.50 0.18 -0.59
N ILE A 174 0.54 0.01 -1.53
CA ILE A 174 0.65 -0.96 -2.64
C ILE A 174 1.85 -0.64 -3.52
N ALA A 175 2.07 0.62 -3.87
CA ALA A 175 3.22 1.02 -4.66
C ALA A 175 4.54 0.77 -3.89
N PHE A 176 4.55 1.05 -2.59
CA PHE A 176 5.69 0.87 -1.72
C PHE A 176 6.13 -0.60 -1.64
N VAL A 177 5.22 -1.56 -1.41
CA VAL A 177 5.60 -3.00 -1.37
C VAL A 177 6.12 -3.50 -2.72
N ARG A 178 5.60 -2.97 -3.83
CA ARG A 178 6.09 -3.32 -5.18
C ARG A 178 7.48 -2.77 -5.41
N ASP A 179 7.75 -1.55 -4.95
CA ASP A 179 9.07 -0.93 -5.02
C ASP A 179 10.09 -1.70 -4.17
N LEU A 180 9.75 -2.04 -2.93
CA LEU A 180 10.62 -2.85 -2.06
C LEU A 180 11.05 -4.16 -2.72
N HIS A 181 10.08 -4.91 -3.25
CA HIS A 181 10.37 -6.17 -3.95
C HIS A 181 11.23 -5.95 -5.20
N ARG A 182 10.89 -4.98 -6.06
CA ARG A 182 11.63 -4.72 -7.31
C ARG A 182 13.06 -4.23 -7.06
N THR A 183 13.24 -3.37 -6.06
CA THR A 183 14.49 -2.67 -5.80
C THR A 183 15.43 -3.51 -4.93
N PHE A 184 14.89 -4.22 -3.93
CA PHE A 184 15.69 -4.92 -2.91
C PHE A 184 15.51 -6.44 -2.89
N GLY A 185 14.52 -7.02 -3.57
CA GLY A 185 14.20 -8.45 -3.46
C GLY A 185 15.33 -9.41 -3.90
N SER A 186 16.25 -8.95 -4.75
CA SER A 186 17.43 -9.76 -5.11
C SER A 186 18.53 -9.80 -4.04
N ARG A 187 18.44 -8.97 -3.00
CA ARG A 187 19.48 -8.77 -1.98
C ARG A 187 18.98 -9.00 -0.56
N VAL A 188 17.74 -8.63 -0.28
CA VAL A 188 17.15 -8.69 1.05
C VAL A 188 16.14 -9.84 1.10
N ALA A 189 16.41 -10.84 1.92
CA ALA A 189 15.58 -12.05 2.01
C ALA A 189 14.12 -11.73 2.37
N ALA A 190 13.89 -10.73 3.22
CA ALA A 190 12.54 -10.27 3.58
C ALA A 190 11.70 -9.77 2.40
N TYR A 191 12.32 -9.35 1.29
CA TYR A 191 11.66 -8.80 0.10
C TYR A 191 11.80 -9.69 -1.14
N ALA A 192 12.41 -10.88 -0.99
CA ALA A 192 12.73 -11.76 -2.11
C ALA A 192 11.48 -12.34 -2.78
N GLU A 193 10.47 -12.68 -1.98
CA GLU A 193 9.18 -13.15 -2.47
C GLU A 193 8.24 -12.00 -2.79
N ALA A 194 7.21 -12.27 -3.59
CA ALA A 194 6.17 -11.30 -3.88
C ALA A 194 5.48 -10.85 -2.59
N MET A 195 5.66 -9.58 -2.24
CA MET A 195 5.16 -9.03 -1.00
C MET A 195 3.63 -8.99 -0.94
N GLN A 196 3.07 -9.47 0.16
CA GLN A 196 1.65 -9.38 0.46
C GLN A 196 1.31 -8.04 1.12
N TYR A 197 0.22 -7.42 0.69
CA TYR A 197 -0.31 -6.20 1.33
C TYR A 197 -1.62 -6.52 2.04
N THR A 198 -1.65 -6.33 3.37
CA THR A 198 -2.78 -6.68 4.22
C THR A 198 -3.46 -5.42 4.73
N LEU A 199 -4.76 -5.31 4.44
CA LEU A 199 -5.62 -4.21 4.92
C LEU A 199 -6.33 -4.55 6.26
N GLY A 200 -5.92 -5.63 6.92
CA GLY A 200 -6.56 -6.13 8.14
C GLY A 200 -7.92 -6.80 7.90
N SER A 201 -8.75 -6.87 8.94
CA SER A 201 -10.05 -7.54 8.90
C SER A 201 -11.00 -6.94 7.87
N TYR A 202 -11.97 -7.72 7.39
CA TYR A 202 -13.01 -7.29 6.47
C TYR A 202 -14.40 -7.72 6.97
N VAL A 203 -15.25 -6.75 7.29
CA VAL A 203 -16.65 -7.00 7.68
C VAL A 203 -17.56 -6.55 6.54
N HIS A 204 -18.12 -7.52 5.81
CA HIS A 204 -18.89 -7.26 4.59
C HIS A 204 -20.12 -6.35 4.79
N SER A 205 -20.79 -6.47 5.94
CA SER A 205 -21.93 -5.62 6.30
C SER A 205 -21.54 -4.17 6.63
N CYS A 206 -20.25 -3.89 6.88
CA CYS A 206 -19.76 -2.55 7.19
C CYS A 206 -19.43 -1.78 5.90
N ALA A 207 -20.25 -0.78 5.57
CA ALA A 207 -20.06 0.05 4.37
C ALA A 207 -18.67 0.72 4.31
N LYS A 208 -18.11 1.12 5.46
CA LYS A 208 -16.77 1.74 5.55
C LYS A 208 -15.64 0.80 5.13
N MET A 209 -15.87 -0.52 5.13
CA MET A 209 -14.83 -1.51 4.81
C MET A 209 -14.90 -2.00 3.36
N ARG A 210 -15.96 -1.66 2.62
CA ARG A 210 -16.17 -2.13 1.22
C ARG A 210 -15.13 -1.64 0.23
N TYR A 211 -14.32 -0.63 0.57
CA TYR A 211 -13.24 -0.19 -0.32
C TYR A 211 -12.11 -1.23 -0.40
N LYS A 212 -11.90 -2.05 0.65
CA LYS A 212 -10.80 -3.02 0.71
C LYS A 212 -10.85 -4.05 -0.42
N THR A 213 -12.06 -4.37 -0.89
CA THR A 213 -12.30 -5.32 -1.99
C THR A 213 -12.21 -4.68 -3.37
N GLN A 214 -11.96 -3.37 -3.48
CA GLN A 214 -11.84 -2.67 -4.76
C GLN A 214 -10.42 -2.72 -5.34
N PHE A 215 -9.43 -3.09 -4.52
CA PHE A 215 -8.08 -3.36 -5.00
C PHE A 215 -8.03 -4.76 -5.61
N SER A 216 -7.29 -4.90 -6.72
CA SER A 216 -7.20 -6.16 -7.45
C SER A 216 -5.75 -6.45 -7.86
N PRO A 217 -5.31 -7.73 -7.78
CA PRO A 217 -6.05 -8.86 -7.20
C PRO A 217 -6.16 -8.74 -5.67
N SER A 218 -7.26 -9.20 -5.08
CA SER A 218 -7.45 -9.25 -3.62
C SER A 218 -8.05 -10.57 -3.17
N TYR A 219 -7.74 -10.95 -1.94
CA TYR A 219 -8.09 -12.24 -1.36
C TYR A 219 -8.62 -12.06 0.05
N LEU A 220 -9.55 -12.93 0.44
CA LEU A 220 -9.98 -13.09 1.84
C LEU A 220 -9.46 -14.42 2.37
N VAL A 221 -9.07 -14.43 3.63
CA VAL A 221 -8.71 -15.67 4.33
C VAL A 221 -10.01 -16.40 4.70
N CYS A 222 -10.10 -17.67 4.32
CA CYS A 222 -11.19 -18.55 4.72
C CYS A 222 -11.17 -18.78 6.24
N PRO A 223 -12.26 -18.50 6.98
CA PRO A 223 -12.27 -18.65 8.44
C PRO A 223 -12.05 -20.07 8.95
N GLU A 224 -12.37 -21.08 8.14
CA GLU A 224 -12.23 -22.50 8.52
C GLU A 224 -10.90 -23.12 8.08
N THR A 225 -10.41 -22.78 6.89
CA THR A 225 -9.21 -23.43 6.30
C THR A 225 -7.96 -22.57 6.34
N TYR A 226 -8.09 -21.28 6.67
CA TYR A 226 -7.02 -20.28 6.59
C TYR A 226 -6.40 -20.10 5.19
N THR A 227 -7.05 -20.62 4.14
CA THR A 227 -6.58 -20.44 2.77
C THR A 227 -7.05 -19.11 2.18
N MET A 228 -6.21 -18.51 1.35
CA MET A 228 -6.54 -17.28 0.63
C MET A 228 -7.47 -17.60 -0.55
N VAL A 229 -8.64 -16.98 -0.57
CA VAL A 229 -9.65 -17.17 -1.63
C VAL A 229 -9.90 -15.83 -2.32
N PRO A 230 -9.90 -15.76 -3.67
CA PRO A 230 -10.18 -14.53 -4.40
C PRO A 230 -11.49 -13.88 -3.97
N VAL A 231 -11.46 -12.56 -3.74
CA VAL A 231 -12.63 -11.79 -3.28
C VAL A 231 -13.85 -11.99 -4.16
N GLU A 232 -13.68 -12.12 -5.48
CA GLU A 232 -14.77 -12.31 -6.44
C GLU A 232 -15.54 -13.61 -6.20
N ARG A 233 -14.87 -14.65 -5.70
CA ARG A 233 -15.51 -15.92 -5.31
C ARG A 233 -16.25 -15.78 -4.00
N CYS A 234 -15.68 -15.04 -3.04
CA CYS A 234 -16.27 -14.81 -1.73
C CYS A 234 -17.53 -13.92 -1.80
N GLN A 235 -17.58 -12.97 -2.74
CA GLN A 235 -18.61 -11.94 -2.81
C GLN A 235 -20.03 -12.51 -2.82
N ARG A 236 -20.29 -13.53 -3.66
CA ARG A 236 -21.62 -14.16 -3.75
C ARG A 236 -22.06 -14.79 -2.43
N MET A 237 -21.11 -15.36 -1.69
CA MET A 237 -21.38 -16.03 -0.41
C MET A 237 -21.63 -15.00 0.70
N LEU A 238 -20.88 -13.91 0.67
CA LEU A 238 -21.00 -12.78 1.59
C LEU A 238 -22.34 -12.05 1.44
N ASP A 239 -22.78 -11.80 0.20
CA ASP A 239 -24.06 -11.17 -0.10
C ASP A 239 -25.26 -12.01 0.43
N GLY A 240 -25.08 -13.33 0.56
CA GLY A 240 -26.06 -14.27 1.12
C GLY A 240 -26.18 -14.28 2.65
N GLY A 241 -25.33 -13.53 3.36
CA GLY A 241 -25.44 -13.27 4.81
C GLY A 241 -25.07 -14.42 5.75
N ARG A 242 -24.68 -15.59 5.23
CA ARG A 242 -24.24 -16.76 6.01
C ARG A 242 -23.11 -17.48 5.29
N CYS A 243 -21.89 -17.00 5.48
CA CYS A 243 -20.71 -17.67 4.97
C CYS A 243 -19.79 -18.07 6.13
N THR A 244 -19.69 -19.38 6.39
CA THR A 244 -18.74 -19.93 7.38
C THR A 244 -17.43 -20.36 6.71
N ARG A 245 -17.47 -20.72 5.40
CA ARG A 245 -16.34 -21.23 4.63
C ARG A 245 -16.30 -20.64 3.23
N PHE A 246 -15.14 -20.11 2.81
CA PHE A 246 -14.92 -19.64 1.42
C PHE A 246 -14.24 -20.69 0.53
N ALA A 247 -13.40 -21.54 1.12
CA ALA A 247 -12.64 -22.55 0.38
C ALA A 247 -13.52 -23.71 -0.08
N GLU A 248 -13.13 -24.35 -1.18
CA GLU A 248 -13.79 -25.56 -1.68
C GLU A 248 -13.71 -26.70 -0.64
N ALA A 249 -14.64 -27.65 -0.71
CA ALA A 249 -14.84 -28.66 0.32
C ALA A 249 -13.68 -29.66 0.45
N ASP A 250 -12.89 -29.80 -0.62
CA ASP A 250 -11.73 -30.68 -0.75
C ASP A 250 -10.41 -30.03 -0.32
N VAL A 251 -10.41 -28.74 -0.01
CA VAL A 251 -9.22 -28.03 0.48
C VAL A 251 -9.01 -28.36 1.96
N GLU A 252 -7.91 -29.06 2.25
CA GLU A 252 -7.43 -29.31 3.62
C GLU A 252 -7.10 -27.98 4.33
N ASN A 253 -7.16 -28.01 5.66
CA ASN A 253 -6.86 -26.83 6.47
C ASN A 253 -5.37 -26.48 6.31
N ALA A 254 -5.08 -25.22 5.97
CA ALA A 254 -3.72 -24.72 6.03
C ALA A 254 -3.22 -24.80 7.49
N PRO A 255 -1.93 -25.11 7.70
CA PRO A 255 -1.36 -25.07 9.03
C PRO A 255 -1.52 -23.67 9.64
N PRO A 256 -1.80 -23.58 10.95
CA PRO A 256 -1.98 -22.31 11.64
C PRO A 256 -0.71 -21.45 11.66
#